data_AF-A0AA88GC36-F1
#
_entry.id   AF-A0AA88GC36-F1
#
_cell.length_a   1.000
_cell.length_b   1.000
_cell.length_c   1.000
_cell.angle_alpha   90.00
_cell.angle_beta   90.00
_cell.angle_gamma   90.00
#
_symmetry.space_group_name_H-M   'P 1'
#
loop_
_entity.id
_entity.type
_entity.pdbx_description
1 polymer ?
#
loop_
_entity_poly.entity_id
_entity_poly.type
_entity_poly.pdbx_seq_one_letter_code
_entity_poly.pdbx_strand_id
1 'polypeptide(L)'
;MNRFGHSLVSCQLHRIDDKGNEKDPIEFKDAFNAFRRLTNTQGELEMITRGLCIQPSQNLDEKIADGLRDFLFGPNVRLDLAANDIQRGRDAGLPSFNDMRKSLGLQPLTASDMTSNA
;
A
#
# COMPACT_ATOMS: atom_id res chain seq x y z
N MET A 1 16.06 2.21 0.19
CA MET A 1 14.79 1.83 0.85
C MET A 1 13.65 2.20 -0.10
N ASN A 2 12.97 1.23 -0.71
CA ASN A 2 11.92 1.47 -1.70
C ASN A 2 10.54 1.31 -1.03
N ARG A 3 9.90 2.43 -0.64
CA ARG A 3 8.59 2.44 0.05
C ARG A 3 7.43 2.94 -0.79
N PHE A 4 7.68 3.34 -2.05
CA PHE A 4 6.65 3.78 -2.99
C PHE A 4 5.54 2.73 -3.18
N GLY A 5 5.85 1.45 -3.00
CA GLY A 5 4.88 0.36 -3.09
C GLY A 5 3.72 0.46 -2.10
N HIS A 6 3.85 1.19 -1.00
CA HIS A 6 2.75 1.37 -0.03
C HIS A 6 1.59 2.21 -0.58
N SER A 7 1.84 3.08 -1.58
CA SER A 7 0.79 3.82 -2.29
C SER A 7 0.07 2.94 -3.33
N LEU A 8 0.75 1.91 -3.85
CA LEU A 8 0.20 0.98 -4.85
C LEU A 8 -0.75 -0.09 -4.27
N VAL A 9 -0.80 -0.22 -2.94
CA VAL A 9 -1.61 -1.25 -2.27
C VAL A 9 -3.08 -0.88 -2.31
N SER A 10 -3.91 -1.81 -2.77
CA SER A 10 -5.36 -1.69 -2.80
C SER A 10 -6.01 -1.72 -1.41
N CYS A 11 -7.13 -1.00 -1.27
CA CYS A 11 -7.94 -1.01 -0.05
C CYS A 11 -8.55 -2.40 0.26
N GLN A 12 -8.74 -3.22 -0.77
CA GLN A 12 -9.33 -4.55 -0.67
C GLN A 12 -8.61 -5.54 -1.60
N LEU A 13 -8.65 -6.83 -1.24
CA LEU A 13 -8.26 -7.95 -2.09
C LEU A 13 -9.49 -8.54 -2.76
N HIS A 14 -9.53 -8.52 -4.09
CA HIS A 14 -10.60 -9.13 -4.86
C HIS A 14 -10.50 -10.65 -4.83
N ARG A 15 -11.66 -11.31 -4.95
CA ARG A 15 -11.78 -12.76 -4.93
C ARG A 15 -12.64 -13.23 -6.09
N ILE A 16 -12.10 -14.11 -6.92
CA ILE A 16 -12.77 -14.60 -8.13
C ILE A 16 -12.86 -16.12 -8.10
N ASP A 17 -14.07 -16.67 -8.19
CA ASP A 17 -14.26 -18.13 -8.22
C ASP A 17 -13.80 -18.77 -9.54
N ASP A 18 -13.86 -20.10 -9.60
CA ASP A 18 -13.48 -20.89 -10.77
C ASP A 18 -14.37 -20.67 -12.00
N LYS A 19 -15.55 -20.05 -11.81
CA LYS A 19 -16.48 -19.67 -12.88
C LYS A 19 -16.31 -18.21 -13.30
N GLY A 20 -15.35 -17.49 -12.72
CA GLY A 20 -15.10 -16.08 -13.01
C GLY A 20 -16.04 -15.11 -12.30
N ASN A 21 -16.84 -15.57 -11.33
CA ASN A 21 -17.70 -14.66 -10.56
C ASN A 21 -16.91 -14.02 -9.42
N GLU A 22 -17.15 -12.74 -9.22
CA GLU A 22 -16.65 -12.02 -8.06
C GLU A 22 -17.35 -12.47 -6.78
N LYS A 23 -16.57 -12.57 -5.71
CA LYS A 23 -17.02 -12.85 -4.34
C LYS A 23 -16.70 -11.65 -3.46
N ASP A 24 -17.32 -11.64 -2.28
CA ASP A 24 -17.09 -10.60 -1.28
C ASP A 24 -15.58 -10.38 -1.06
N PRO A 25 -15.08 -9.16 -1.31
CA PRO A 25 -13.67 -8.85 -1.21
C PRO A 25 -13.22 -8.85 0.26
N ILE A 26 -11.91 -8.93 0.46
CA ILE A 26 -11.31 -8.85 1.78
C ILE A 26 -10.82 -7.43 1.99
N GLU A 27 -11.30 -6.73 3.01
CA GLU A 27 -10.69 -5.47 3.44
C GLU A 27 -9.22 -5.68 3.78
N PHE A 28 -8.34 -4.78 3.35
CA PHE A 28 -6.90 -4.96 3.54
C PHE A 28 -6.51 -5.08 5.02
N LYS A 29 -7.23 -4.37 5.91
CA LYS A 29 -7.05 -4.49 7.37
C LYS A 29 -7.27 -5.92 7.88
N ASP A 30 -8.10 -6.71 7.22
CA ASP A 30 -8.42 -8.09 7.62
C ASP A 30 -7.52 -9.12 6.91
N ALA A 31 -6.65 -8.67 5.99
CA ALA A 31 -5.73 -9.51 5.24
C ALA A 31 -4.36 -9.71 5.93
N PHE A 32 -4.01 -8.86 6.91
CA PHE A 32 -2.75 -9.00 7.64
C PHE A 32 -2.71 -10.26 8.50
N ASN A 33 -1.61 -11.00 8.40
CA ASN A 33 -1.38 -12.24 9.17
C ASN A 33 -2.54 -13.25 9.08
N ALA A 34 -3.31 -13.21 7.99
CA ALA A 34 -4.53 -13.99 7.80
C ALA A 34 -4.27 -15.44 7.31
N PHE A 35 -3.17 -16.08 7.74
CA PHE A 35 -2.81 -17.42 7.26
C PHE A 35 -3.93 -18.45 7.49
N ARG A 36 -4.63 -18.37 8.63
CA ARG A 36 -5.78 -19.25 8.92
C ARG A 36 -6.91 -19.10 7.90
N ARG A 37 -7.08 -17.94 7.27
CA ARG A 37 -8.08 -17.72 6.22
C ARG A 37 -7.73 -18.54 4.97
N LEU A 38 -6.45 -18.57 4.61
CA LEU A 38 -5.95 -19.36 3.49
C LEU A 38 -6.07 -20.87 3.73
N THR A 39 -5.87 -21.33 4.97
CA THR A 39 -5.90 -22.77 5.29
C THR A 39 -7.27 -23.32 5.65
N ASN A 40 -8.17 -22.49 6.20
CA ASN A 40 -9.47 -22.95 6.69
C ASN A 40 -10.59 -22.80 5.66
N THR A 41 -10.33 -22.12 4.54
CA THR A 41 -11.31 -21.91 3.47
C THR A 41 -10.79 -22.56 2.20
N GLN A 42 -11.43 -23.66 1.79
CA GLN A 42 -11.06 -24.36 0.57
C GLN A 42 -11.25 -23.45 -0.65
N GLY A 43 -10.24 -23.39 -1.53
CA GLY A 43 -10.28 -22.57 -2.75
C GLY A 43 -9.91 -21.08 -2.54
N GLU A 44 -9.61 -20.66 -1.31
CA GLU A 44 -9.38 -19.24 -1.00
C GLU A 44 -8.12 -18.67 -1.64
N LEU A 45 -7.04 -19.44 -1.64
CA LEU A 45 -5.79 -19.06 -2.28
C LEU A 45 -5.98 -18.87 -3.79
N GLU A 46 -6.70 -19.79 -4.44
CA GLU A 46 -6.97 -19.74 -5.87
C GLU A 46 -7.88 -18.55 -6.20
N MET A 47 -8.87 -18.26 -5.35
CA MET A 47 -9.75 -17.09 -5.52
C MET A 47 -8.99 -15.77 -5.44
N ILE A 48 -8.13 -15.62 -4.43
CA ILE A 48 -7.29 -14.43 -4.25
C ILE A 48 -6.30 -14.32 -5.41
N THR A 49 -5.66 -15.42 -5.81
CA THR A 49 -4.68 -15.42 -6.91
C THR A 49 -5.32 -14.96 -8.23
N ARG A 50 -6.54 -15.43 -8.55
CA ARG A 50 -7.29 -14.94 -9.71
C ARG A 50 -7.61 -13.44 -9.59
N GLY A 51 -8.01 -12.99 -8.40
CA GLY A 51 -8.22 -11.58 -8.10
C GLY A 51 -6.97 -10.72 -8.36
N LEU A 52 -5.81 -11.15 -7.87
CA LEU A 52 -4.53 -10.47 -8.06
C LEU A 52 -4.10 -10.37 -9.54
N CYS A 53 -4.52 -11.32 -10.40
CA CYS A 53 -4.22 -11.27 -11.82
C CYS A 53 -5.04 -10.23 -12.59
N ILE A 54 -6.21 -9.83 -12.09
CA ILE A 54 -7.13 -8.93 -12.79
C ILE A 54 -7.27 -7.56 -12.13
N GLN A 55 -7.01 -7.47 -10.83
CA GLN A 55 -7.15 -6.25 -10.06
C GLN A 55 -5.96 -5.32 -10.35
N PRO A 56 -6.20 -4.10 -10.86
CA PRO A 56 -5.13 -3.11 -11.01
C PRO A 56 -4.64 -2.64 -9.64
N SER A 57 -3.36 -2.28 -9.56
CA SER A 57 -2.83 -1.59 -8.39
C SER A 57 -3.46 -0.20 -8.24
N GLN A 58 -3.36 0.38 -7.05
CA GLN A 58 -3.62 1.80 -6.88
C GLN A 58 -2.58 2.64 -7.65
N ASN A 59 -2.89 3.92 -7.85
CA ASN A 59 -1.96 4.86 -8.45
C ASN A 59 -0.76 5.08 -7.53
N LEU A 60 0.37 5.45 -8.13
CA LEU A 60 1.49 5.96 -7.36
C LEU A 60 1.26 7.45 -7.09
N ASP A 61 0.85 7.79 -5.87
CA ASP A 61 0.55 9.16 -5.45
C ASP A 61 0.87 9.38 -3.95
N GLU A 62 0.45 10.52 -3.39
CA GLU A 62 0.67 10.88 -1.99
C GLU A 62 -0.22 10.12 -0.99
N LYS A 63 -1.08 9.22 -1.47
CA LYS A 63 -2.09 8.53 -0.67
C LYS A 63 -1.69 7.10 -0.36
N ILE A 64 -2.26 6.58 0.72
CA ILE A 64 -2.10 5.21 1.19
C ILE A 64 -3.48 4.72 1.62
N ALA A 65 -3.80 3.45 1.33
CA ALA A 65 -5.05 2.83 1.74
C ALA A 65 -5.26 2.86 3.27
N ASP A 66 -6.49 3.10 3.71
CA ASP A 66 -6.84 3.20 5.15
C ASP A 66 -6.43 1.95 5.95
N GLY A 67 -6.47 0.75 5.33
CA GLY A 67 -6.00 -0.48 5.95
C GLY A 67 -4.50 -0.49 6.32
N LEU A 68 -3.69 0.34 5.66
CA LEU A 68 -2.27 0.57 5.99
C LEU A 68 -2.06 1.83 6.83
N ARG A 69 -2.91 2.84 6.65
CA ARG A 69 -2.82 4.14 7.35
C ARG A 69 -3.30 4.06 8.80
N ASP A 70 -4.31 3.25 9.09
CA ASP A 70 -4.97 3.22 10.40
C ASP A 70 -4.88 1.86 11.11
N PHE A 71 -4.61 0.78 10.36
CA PHE A 71 -4.74 -0.61 10.83
C PHE A 71 -3.55 -1.49 10.43
N LEU A 72 -2.33 -0.94 10.37
CA LEU A 72 -1.14 -1.72 10.08
C LEU A 72 -1.01 -2.88 11.08
N PHE A 73 -1.07 -4.12 10.58
CA PHE A 73 -1.12 -5.40 11.33
C PHE A 73 -2.49 -5.89 11.82
N GLY A 74 -3.58 -5.25 11.43
CA GLY A 74 -4.93 -5.77 11.63
C GLY A 74 -5.87 -4.81 12.35
N PRO A 75 -7.17 -5.14 12.43
CA PRO A 75 -8.19 -4.25 12.99
C PRO A 75 -7.98 -3.88 14.47
N ASN A 76 -7.25 -4.72 15.22
CA ASN A 76 -6.94 -4.51 16.64
C ASN A 76 -5.62 -3.75 16.87
N VAL A 77 -4.83 -3.47 15.82
CA VAL A 77 -3.55 -2.79 15.90
C VAL A 77 -3.64 -1.48 15.14
N ARG A 78 -3.77 -0.36 15.87
CA ARG A 78 -3.84 0.98 15.30
C ARG A 78 -2.46 1.56 15.09
N LEU A 79 -1.78 1.09 14.05
CA LEU A 79 -0.49 1.61 13.64
C LEU A 79 -0.59 2.17 12.22
N ASP A 80 0.14 3.26 12.00
CA ASP A 80 0.12 4.04 10.77
C ASP A 80 1.41 3.83 9.98
N LEU A 81 1.29 3.19 8.81
CA LEU A 81 2.44 2.90 7.96
C LEU A 81 3.10 4.16 7.38
N ALA A 82 2.32 5.16 6.98
CA ALA A 82 2.89 6.40 6.44
C ALA A 82 3.65 7.16 7.52
N ALA A 83 3.11 7.25 8.74
CA ALA A 83 3.83 7.84 9.86
C ALA A 83 5.08 7.04 10.21
N ASN A 84 5.01 5.70 10.18
CA ASN A 84 6.17 4.83 10.41
C ASN A 84 7.27 5.08 9.37
N ASP A 85 6.90 5.23 8.10
CA ASP A 85 7.83 5.50 7.01
C ASP A 85 8.53 6.85 7.17
N ILE A 86 7.78 7.90 7.52
CA ILE A 86 8.33 9.24 7.79
C ILE A 86 9.29 9.18 8.98
N GLN A 87 8.90 8.55 10.08
CA GLN A 87 9.74 8.44 11.28
C GLN A 87 11.02 7.68 10.99
N ARG A 88 10.94 6.53 10.31
CA ARG A 88 12.12 5.76 9.90
C ARG A 88 13.01 6.52 8.92
N GLY A 89 12.44 7.35 8.06
CA GLY A 89 13.21 8.24 7.19
C GLY A 89 14.04 9.25 7.99
N ARG A 90 13.45 9.85 9.03
CA ARG A 90 14.14 10.77 9.95
C ARG A 90 15.21 10.04 10.77
N ASP A 91 14.90 8.89 11.34
CA ASP A 91 15.83 8.08 12.14
C ASP A 91 17.04 7.63 11.32
N ALA A 92 16.85 7.33 10.03
CA ALA A 92 17.92 6.98 9.10
C ALA A 92 18.73 8.20 8.60
N GLY A 93 18.34 9.43 8.96
CA GLY A 93 19.00 10.65 8.51
C GLY A 93 18.82 10.93 7.02
N LEU A 94 17.65 10.60 6.45
CA LEU A 94 17.38 10.94 5.04
C LEU A 94 17.46 12.45 4.82
N PRO A 95 18.11 12.91 3.74
CA PRO A 95 18.17 14.32 3.41
C PRO A 95 16.78 14.87 3.09
N SER A 96 16.64 16.19 3.12
CA SER A 96 15.44 16.84 2.61
C SER A 96 15.25 16.53 1.12
N PHE A 97 14.02 16.69 0.61
CA PHE A 97 13.71 16.45 -0.80
C PHE A 97 14.66 17.21 -1.75
N ASN A 98 14.87 18.50 -1.52
CA ASN A 98 15.73 19.32 -2.37
C ASN A 98 17.23 19.02 -2.18
N ASP A 99 17.66 18.61 -1.00
CA ASP A 99 19.05 18.17 -0.80
C ASP A 99 19.33 16.85 -1.51
N MET A 100 18.36 15.91 -1.49
CA MET A 100 18.42 14.68 -2.29
C MET A 100 18.46 15.00 -3.79
N ARG A 101 17.65 15.93 -4.28
CA ARG A 101 17.68 16.33 -5.69
C ARG A 101 19.05 16.88 -6.10
N LYS A 102 19.61 17.78 -5.29
CA LYS A 102 20.94 18.35 -5.54
C LYS A 102 22.03 17.28 -5.57
N SER A 103 21.99 16.32 -4.63
CA SER A 103 22.98 15.23 -4.61
C SER A 103 22.88 14.31 -5.83
N LEU A 104 21.71 14.24 -6.47
CA LEU A 104 21.46 13.54 -7.73
C LEU A 104 21.68 14.42 -8.98
N GLY A 105 22.16 15.67 -8.83
CA GLY A 105 22.39 16.60 -9.95
C GLY A 105 21.12 17.24 -10.53
N LEU A 106 19.99 17.15 -9.82
CA LEU A 106 18.72 17.75 -10.21
C LEU A 106 18.54 19.13 -9.58
N GLN A 107 17.89 20.04 -10.30
CA GLN A 107 17.55 21.37 -9.78
C GLN A 107 16.54 21.27 -8.62
N PRO A 108 16.66 22.09 -7.57
CA PRO A 108 15.65 22.14 -6.50
C PRO A 108 14.30 22.62 -7.07
N LEU A 109 13.21 22.19 -6.45
CA LEU A 109 11.84 22.57 -6.81
C LEU A 109 11.18 23.39 -5.71
N THR A 110 10.23 24.23 -6.12
CA THR A 110 9.24 24.86 -5.26
C THR A 110 7.94 24.07 -5.27
N ALA A 111 7.00 24.37 -4.35
CA ALA A 111 5.72 23.65 -4.28
C ALA A 111 4.93 23.73 -5.60
N SER A 112 4.95 24.87 -6.29
CA SER A 112 4.28 25.03 -7.59
C SER A 112 4.91 24.22 -8.72
N ASP A 113 6.19 23.85 -8.59
CA ASP A 113 6.87 23.03 -9.58
C ASP A 113 6.63 21.52 -9.35
N MET A 114 6.16 21.12 -8.16
CA MET A 114 6.07 19.72 -7.75
C MET A 114 4.85 18.99 -8.35
N THR A 115 3.69 19.65 -8.42
CA THR A 115 2.46 19.06 -8.94
C THR A 115 1.48 20.15 -9.40
N SER A 116 0.66 19.82 -10.40
CA SER A 116 -0.46 20.66 -10.84
C SER A 116 -1.76 20.39 -10.06
N ASN A 117 -1.76 19.41 -9.15
CA ASN A 117 -2.89 19.06 -8.31
C ASN A 117 -2.85 19.93 -7.03
N ALA A 118 -3.63 21.01 -7.01
CA ALA A 118 -3.73 21.96 -5.90
C ALA A 118 -4.97 21.71 -5.04
#